data_AF-A0A2S5WXU8-F1
#
_entry.id   AF-A0A2S5WXU8-F1
#
_cell.length_a   1.000
_cell.length_b   1.000
_cell.length_c   1.000
_cell.angle_alpha   90.00
_cell.angle_beta   90.00
_cell.angle_gamma   90.00
#
_symmetry.space_group_name_H-M   'P 1'
#
loop_
_entity.id
_entity.type
_entity.pdbx_description
1 polymer ?
#
loop_
_entity_poly.entity_id
_entity_poly.type
_entity_poly.pdbx_seq_one_letter_code
_entity_poly.pdbx_strand_id
1 'polypeptide(L)'
;MTDDKRTAHVEALRQHLARETGQVLPQRELAARSGLSQSVISRQLSGTQVLAAETVVGICRGVGASVLGGLVAAGVLDAAEAGGEAAPVLENVSAAAMLRELLRREG
;
A
#
# COMPACT_ATOMS: atom_id res chain seq x y z
N MET A 1 4.58 22.27 -8.68
CA MET A 1 3.75 21.12 -9.11
C MET A 1 3.84 20.09 -8.01
N THR A 2 3.10 20.23 -6.91
CA THR A 2 3.54 19.56 -5.68
C THR A 2 2.42 19.09 -4.75
N ASP A 3 1.34 19.84 -4.52
CA ASP A 3 0.24 19.38 -3.65
C ASP A 3 -0.84 18.57 -4.38
N ASP A 4 -1.31 19.04 -5.55
CA ASP A 4 -2.41 18.38 -6.27
C ASP A 4 -2.13 16.91 -6.58
N LYS A 5 -0.88 16.59 -6.96
CA LYS A 5 -0.48 15.20 -7.27
C LYS A 5 -0.49 14.32 -6.02
N ARG A 6 -0.07 14.84 -4.86
CA ARG A 6 -0.08 14.07 -3.59
C ARG A 6 -1.50 13.80 -3.13
N THR A 7 -2.36 14.81 -3.19
CA THR A 7 -3.80 14.65 -2.88
C THR A 7 -4.45 13.63 -3.82
N ALA A 8 -4.12 13.66 -5.12
CA ALA A 8 -4.60 12.67 -6.08
C ALA A 8 -4.17 11.23 -5.74
N HIS A 9 -2.92 11.02 -5.30
CA HIS A 9 -2.46 9.69 -4.88
C HIS A 9 -3.12 9.20 -3.58
N VAL A 10 -3.37 10.09 -2.62
CA VAL A 10 -4.14 9.75 -1.41
C VAL A 10 -5.56 9.33 -1.78
N GLU A 11 -6.20 10.06 -2.69
CA GLU A 11 -7.55 9.73 -3.16
C GLU A 11 -7.58 8.41 -3.94
N ALA A 12 -6.61 8.19 -4.83
CA ALA A 12 -6.47 6.94 -5.57
C ALA A 12 -6.27 5.74 -4.63
N LEU A 13 -5.45 5.88 -3.58
CA LEU A 13 -5.29 4.86 -2.54
C LEU A 13 -6.62 4.60 -1.82
N ARG A 14 -7.37 5.64 -1.44
CA ARG A 14 -8.69 5.48 -0.79
C ARG A 14 -9.67 4.73 -1.68
N GLN A 15 -9.70 5.05 -2.97
CA GLN A 15 -10.55 4.37 -3.95
C GLN A 15 -10.13 2.92 -4.17
N HIS A 16 -8.84 2.62 -4.15
CA HIS A 16 -8.34 1.24 -4.18
C HIS A 16 -8.83 0.45 -2.96
N LEU A 17 -8.60 0.98 -1.75
CA LEU A 17 -9.04 0.33 -0.52
C LEU A 17 -10.56 0.13 -0.47
N ALA A 18 -11.33 1.11 -0.94
CA ALA A 18 -12.79 1.01 -0.99
C ALA A 18 -13.28 -0.06 -1.97
N ARG A 19 -12.62 -0.22 -3.12
CA ARG A 19 -12.92 -1.28 -4.10
C ARG A 19 -12.63 -2.67 -3.53
N GLU A 20 -11.49 -2.84 -2.87
CA GLU A 20 -11.05 -4.13 -2.32
C GLU A 20 -11.87 -4.55 -1.10
N THR A 21 -12.25 -3.59 -0.24
CA THR A 21 -12.97 -3.88 1.01
C THR A 21 -14.49 -3.74 0.91
N GLY A 22 -14.99 -3.23 -0.21
CA GLY A 22 -16.40 -2.93 -0.44
C GLY A 22 -16.94 -1.73 0.35
N GLN A 23 -16.10 -0.97 1.07
CA GLN A 23 -16.53 0.17 1.89
C GLN A 23 -15.44 1.23 2.08
N VAL A 24 -15.85 2.47 2.36
CA VAL A 24 -14.91 3.53 2.74
C VAL A 24 -14.61 3.44 4.23
N LEU A 25 -13.38 3.06 4.57
CA LEU A 25 -12.93 2.92 5.96
C LEU A 25 -12.46 4.27 6.53
N PRO A 26 -12.89 4.66 7.74
CA PRO A 26 -12.41 5.88 8.39
C PRO A 26 -10.95 5.73 8.85
N GLN A 27 -10.22 6.84 8.98
CA GLN A 27 -8.79 6.82 9.37
C GLN A 27 -8.52 6.09 10.68
N ARG A 28 -9.43 6.19 11.65
CA ARG A 28 -9.35 5.44 12.92
C ARG A 28 -9.36 3.93 12.71
N GLU A 29 -10.18 3.45 11.78
CA GLU A 29 -10.28 2.03 11.46
C GLU A 29 -9.05 1.56 10.70
N LEU A 30 -8.55 2.38 9.76
CA LEU A 30 -7.29 2.10 9.07
C LEU A 30 -6.12 2.00 10.05
N ALA A 31 -6.05 2.90 11.04
CA ALA A 31 -5.05 2.85 12.11
C ALA A 31 -5.16 1.55 12.93
N ALA A 32 -6.37 1.22 13.40
CA ALA A 32 -6.61 0.02 14.20
C ALA A 32 -6.23 -1.27 13.47
N ARG A 33 -6.59 -1.37 12.18
CA ARG A 33 -6.32 -2.57 11.37
C ARG A 33 -4.88 -2.70 10.90
N SER A 34 -4.22 -1.58 10.61
CA SER A 34 -2.81 -1.57 10.15
C SER A 34 -1.79 -1.67 11.29
N GLY A 35 -2.21 -1.46 12.54
CA GLY A 35 -1.31 -1.33 13.68
C GLY A 35 -0.51 -0.02 13.70
N LEU A 36 -0.83 0.92 12.80
CA LEU A 36 -0.20 2.24 12.75
C LEU A 36 -0.91 3.21 13.71
N SER A 37 -0.17 4.19 14.24
CA SER A 37 -0.79 5.21 15.07
C SER A 37 -1.69 6.14 14.24
N GLN A 38 -2.72 6.69 14.87
CA GLN A 38 -3.61 7.65 14.20
C GLN A 38 -2.86 8.89 13.69
N SER A 39 -1.81 9.32 14.40
CA SER A 39 -0.97 10.45 13.97
C SER A 39 -0.20 10.13 12.69
N VAL A 40 0.27 8.89 12.52
CA VAL A 40 0.93 8.45 11.28
C VAL A 40 -0.07 8.42 10.14
N ILE A 41 -1.25 7.80 10.34
CA ILE A 41 -2.30 7.74 9.33
C ILE A 41 -2.76 9.14 8.91
N SER A 42 -3.03 10.02 9.87
CA SER A 42 -3.49 11.39 9.61
C SER A 42 -2.47 12.18 8.79
N ARG A 43 -1.18 12.08 9.15
CA ARG A 43 -0.10 12.77 8.44
C ARG A 43 0.15 12.21 7.03
N GLN A 44 0.03 10.90 6.86
CA GLN A 44 0.27 10.25 5.55
C GLN A 44 -0.91 10.49 4.60
N LEU A 45 -2.13 10.48 5.11
CA LEU A 45 -3.35 10.67 4.33
C LEU A 45 -3.83 12.14 4.25
N SER A 46 -3.03 13.11 4.72
CA SER A 46 -3.33 14.54 4.57
C SER A 46 -2.98 15.07 3.18
N GLY A 47 -2.15 14.36 2.41
CA GLY A 47 -1.60 14.82 1.14
C GLY A 47 -0.45 15.83 1.28
N THR A 48 -0.06 16.21 2.50
CA THR A 48 1.01 17.20 2.74
C THR A 48 2.42 16.64 2.47
N GLN A 49 2.55 15.31 2.44
CA GLN A 49 3.81 14.60 2.18
C GLN A 49 3.58 13.43 1.23
N VAL A 50 4.65 12.92 0.63
CA VAL A 50 4.59 11.71 -0.19
C VAL A 50 4.23 10.53 0.72
N LEU A 51 3.36 9.64 0.22
CA LEU A 51 2.97 8.42 0.92
C LEU A 51 4.18 7.50 1.08
N ALA A 52 4.49 7.15 2.32
CA ALA A 52 5.53 6.17 2.60
C ALA A 52 5.06 4.76 2.21
N ALA A 53 5.92 3.99 1.54
CA ALA A 53 5.63 2.63 1.09
C ALA A 53 5.19 1.73 2.26
N GLU A 54 5.88 1.83 3.40
CA GLU A 54 5.59 1.06 4.61
C GLU A 54 4.18 1.35 5.15
N THR A 55 3.72 2.60 5.04
CA THR A 55 2.36 2.98 5.44
C THR A 55 1.34 2.34 4.51
N VAL A 56 1.57 2.40 3.20
CA VAL A 56 0.67 1.77 2.19
C VAL A 56 0.59 0.26 2.42
N VAL A 57 1.73 -0.41 2.59
CA VAL A 57 1.82 -1.85 2.88
C VAL A 57 1.07 -2.19 4.17
N GLY A 58 1.28 -1.42 5.24
CA GLY A 58 0.62 -1.64 6.53
C GLY A 58 -0.90 -1.50 6.44
N ILE A 59 -1.38 -0.47 5.73
CA ILE A 59 -2.81 -0.26 5.49
C ILE A 59 -3.40 -1.40 4.67
N CYS A 60 -2.82 -1.71 3.51
CA CYS A 60 -3.31 -2.76 2.62
C CYS A 60 -3.39 -4.12 3.31
N ARG A 61 -2.32 -4.53 4.01
CA ARG A 61 -2.31 -5.79 4.79
C ARG A 61 -3.34 -5.80 5.91
N GLY A 62 -3.46 -4.69 6.64
CA GLY A 62 -4.41 -4.57 7.75
C GLY A 62 -5.86 -4.73 7.32
N VAL A 63 -6.21 -4.27 6.11
CA VAL A 63 -7.58 -4.34 5.60
C VAL A 63 -7.81 -5.49 4.60
N GLY A 64 -6.79 -6.27 4.28
CA GLY A 64 -6.87 -7.39 3.33
C GLY A 64 -6.94 -6.98 1.85
N ALA A 65 -6.41 -5.81 1.50
CA ALA A 65 -6.37 -5.31 0.12
C ALA A 65 -5.05 -5.66 -0.59
N SER A 66 -5.06 -5.76 -1.93
CA SER A 66 -3.82 -5.94 -2.71
C SER A 66 -2.80 -4.85 -2.40
N VAL A 67 -1.61 -5.28 -1.97
CA VAL A 67 -0.47 -4.39 -1.66
C VAL A 67 0.10 -3.79 -2.94
N LEU A 68 0.23 -4.59 -4.00
CA LEU A 68 0.76 -4.12 -5.27
C LEU A 68 -0.14 -3.04 -5.87
N GLY A 69 -1.45 -3.29 -5.93
CA GLY A 69 -2.43 -2.29 -6.38
C GLY A 69 -2.43 -1.03 -5.51
N GLY A 70 -2.25 -1.18 -4.20
CA GLY A 70 -2.12 -0.06 -3.27
C GLY A 70 -0.89 0.81 -3.52
N LEU A 71 0.27 0.19 -3.77
CA LEU A 71 1.53 0.90 -4.07
C LEU A 71 1.46 1.67 -5.40
N VAL A 72 0.84 1.08 -6.42
CA VAL A 72 0.58 1.76 -7.70
C VAL A 72 -0.38 2.93 -7.52
N ALA A 73 -1.50 2.72 -6.82
CA ALA A 73 -2.48 3.77 -6.56
C ALA A 73 -1.88 4.95 -5.77
N ALA A 74 -1.03 4.64 -4.78
CA ALA A 74 -0.31 5.63 -3.98
C ALA A 74 0.82 6.34 -4.74
N GLY A 75 1.12 5.94 -6.00
CA GLY A 75 2.20 6.51 -6.80
C GLY A 75 3.60 6.16 -6.29
N VAL A 76 3.72 5.11 -5.46
CA VAL A 76 4.99 4.61 -4.94
C VAL A 76 5.69 3.72 -5.97
N LEU A 77 4.90 2.98 -6.76
CA LEU A 77 5.37 2.21 -7.91
C LEU A 77 4.67 2.72 -9.18
N ASP A 78 5.37 2.71 -10.30
CA ASP A 78 4.74 2.87 -11.61
C ASP A 78 4.02 1.56 -11.99
N ALA A 79 2.90 1.68 -12.71
CA ALA A 79 2.19 0.54 -13.26
C ALA A 79 3.09 -0.29 -14.21
N ALA A 80 4.03 0.36 -14.89
CA ALA A 80 5.02 -0.33 -15.73
C ALA A 80 5.99 -1.18 -14.90
N GLU A 81 6.37 -0.74 -13.69
CA GLU A 81 7.22 -1.48 -12.75
C GLU A 81 6.44 -2.64 -12.11
N ALA A 82 5.15 -2.42 -11.83
CA ALA A 82 4.26 -3.42 -11.25
C ALA A 82 3.91 -4.57 -12.21
N GLY A 83 4.09 -4.40 -13.53
CA GLY A 83 3.79 -5.41 -14.55
C GLY A 83 4.95 -6.37 -14.88
N GLY A 84 6.12 -6.20 -14.27
CA GLY A 84 7.26 -7.12 -14.46
C GLY A 84 7.02 -8.51 -13.84
N GLU A 85 7.87 -9.49 -14.18
CA GLU A 85 7.80 -10.92 -13.76
C GLU A 85 7.57 -11.18 -12.25
N ALA A 86 7.68 -10.18 -11.38
CA ALA A 86 7.46 -10.26 -9.93
C ALA A 86 6.00 -10.03 -9.47
N ALA A 87 5.10 -9.55 -10.34
CA ALA A 87 3.75 -9.15 -9.97
C ALA A 87 2.90 -10.26 -9.29
N PRO A 88 2.83 -11.50 -9.81
CA PRO A 88 2.02 -12.55 -9.21
C PRO A 88 2.66 -13.17 -7.96
N VAL A 89 3.96 -12.90 -7.72
CA VAL A 89 4.68 -13.43 -6.56
C VAL A 89 4.37 -12.61 -5.31
N LEU A 90 4.14 -11.30 -5.41
CA LEU A 90 3.96 -10.45 -4.23
C LEU A 90 2.56 -10.52 -3.62
N GLU A 91 1.54 -10.90 -4.38
CA GLU A 91 0.15 -10.88 -3.91
C GLU A 91 -0.24 -12.09 -3.02
N ASN A 92 0.53 -13.18 -3.06
CA ASN A 92 0.20 -14.43 -2.35
C ASN A 92 1.36 -15.07 -1.54
N VAL A 93 2.51 -14.40 -1.45
CA VAL A 93 3.70 -15.01 -0.82
C VAL A 93 3.81 -14.59 0.64
N SER A 94 3.67 -15.58 1.53
CA SER A 94 3.96 -15.42 2.95
C SER A 94 5.44 -15.03 3.15
N ALA A 95 5.74 -14.32 4.25
CA ALA A 95 7.12 -13.93 4.58
C ALA A 95 8.11 -15.11 4.57
N ALA A 96 7.64 -16.31 4.92
CA ALA A 96 8.43 -17.54 4.86
C ALA A 96 8.75 -18.02 3.43
N ALA A 97 7.86 -17.78 2.47
CA ALA A 97 8.09 -18.10 1.07
C ALA A 97 9.01 -17.04 0.41
N MET A 98 8.93 -15.79 0.85
CA MET A 98 9.85 -14.72 0.43
C MET A 98 11.29 -14.98 0.94
N LEU A 99 11.45 -15.39 2.21
CA LEU A 99 12.74 -15.79 2.78
C LEU A 99 13.36 -16.99 2.05
N ARG A 100 12.55 -18.00 1.69
CA ARG A 100 13.01 -19.15 0.91
C ARG A 100 13.52 -18.74 -0.47
N GLU A 101 12.84 -17.81 -1.13
CA GLU A 101 13.24 -17.34 -2.45
C GLU A 101 14.54 -16.52 -2.40
N LEU A 102 14.76 -15.73 -1.35
CA LEU A 102 16.03 -15.02 -1.13
C LEU A 102 17.19 -15.99 -0.92
N LEU A 103 17.01 -17.00 -0.07
CA LEU A 103 18.02 -18.04 0.18
C LEU A 103 18.33 -18.89 -1.05
N ARG A 104 17.35 -19.09 -1.96
CA ARG A 104 17.56 -19.82 -3.22
C ARG A 104 18.41 -19.04 -4.23
N ARG A 105 18.43 -17.70 -4.16
CA ARG A 105 19.17 -16.85 -5.11
C ARG A 105 20.61 -16.57 -4.68
N GLU A 106 20.92 -16.74 -3.40
CA GLU A 106 22.25 -16.54 -2.83
C GLU A 106 23.10 -17.82 -2.75
N GLY A 107 22.54 -18.97 -3.14
CA GLY A 107 23.25 -20.25 -3.28
C GLY A 107 23.40 -20.65 -4.75
#